data_AF-A0A1L1SQ47-F1
#
_entry.id   AF-A0A1L1SQ47-F1
#
_cell.length_a   1.000
_cell.length_b   1.000
_cell.length_c   1.000
_cell.angle_alpha   90.00
_cell.angle_beta   90.00
_cell.angle_gamma   90.00
#
_symmetry.space_group_name_H-M   'P 1'
#
loop_
_entity.id
_entity.type
_entity.pdbx_description
1 polymer ?
#
loop_
_entity_poly.entity_id
_entity_poly.type
_entity_poly.pdbx_seq_one_letter_code
_entity_poly.pdbx_strand_id
1 'polypeptide(L)'
;MDEERALYIVRAGEAGAIERVLRDYSDKHRATFKFESADEDKRKSDSHQFRVMAAVLRHCLLIVGPTEDKTEELHSNAVNLLSNVPVSCLDVLICPLTHEETAQEAATLDELPSDKTTEKDTALKNSTMVYNGMNMEAIHVLLNFMEKRIDKGSSYREGLTPVLSLLTECSRAHRNIRKFLKDQVLPPLRDVTNRPEVGSTVRNKLVRLMTHVDLGVKQIAAEFLFVLCKERVDSLLKYTGYGNAAGL
;
A
#
# COMPACT_ATOMS: atom_id res chain seq x y z
N MET A 1 -5.96 -19.97 -19.35
CA MET A 1 -5.39 -18.67 -19.71
C MET A 1 -3.91 -18.87 -19.49
N ASP A 2 -3.10 -18.83 -20.55
CA ASP A 2 -1.66 -19.07 -20.45
C ASP A 2 -1.00 -17.95 -19.65
N GLU A 3 -0.25 -18.31 -18.61
CA GLU A 3 0.46 -17.36 -17.74
C GLU A 3 1.42 -16.47 -18.54
N GLU A 4 2.02 -17.03 -19.60
CA GLU A 4 2.86 -16.32 -20.56
C GLU A 4 2.13 -15.18 -21.29
N ARG A 5 0.86 -15.39 -21.63
CA ARG A 5 0.07 -14.39 -22.36
C ARG A 5 -0.34 -13.23 -21.46
N ALA A 6 -0.62 -13.50 -20.19
CA ALA A 6 -0.88 -12.47 -19.19
C ALA A 6 0.39 -11.63 -18.93
N LEU A 7 1.55 -12.28 -18.78
CA LEU A 7 2.84 -11.61 -18.61
C LEU A 7 3.20 -10.71 -19.81
N TYR A 8 2.94 -11.19 -21.04
CA TYR A 8 3.17 -10.40 -22.25
C TYR A 8 2.29 -9.13 -22.28
N ILE A 9 1.00 -9.28 -21.96
CA ILE A 9 0.05 -8.15 -21.93
C ILE A 9 0.42 -7.14 -20.83
N VAL A 10 0.87 -7.61 -19.66
CA VAL A 10 1.33 -6.73 -18.60
C VAL A 10 2.62 -6.00 -18.98
N ARG A 11 3.57 -6.69 -19.63
CA ARG A 11 4.80 -6.04 -20.15
C ARG A 11 4.53 -5.03 -21.26
N ALA A 12 3.47 -5.23 -22.04
CA ALA A 12 3.09 -4.29 -23.11
C ALA A 12 2.48 -2.98 -22.58
N GLY A 13 2.08 -2.92 -21.30
CA GLY A 13 1.63 -1.68 -20.65
C GLY A 13 0.26 -1.16 -21.10
N GLU A 14 -0.49 -1.91 -21.92
CA GLU A 14 -1.83 -1.53 -22.36
C GLU A 14 -2.85 -1.68 -21.22
N ALA A 15 -3.15 -0.57 -20.53
CA ALA A 15 -4.01 -0.53 -19.35
C ALA A 15 -5.36 -1.25 -19.55
N GLY A 16 -6.02 -1.07 -20.70
CA GLY A 16 -7.31 -1.73 -21.00
C GLY A 16 -7.22 -3.23 -21.30
N ALA A 17 -6.05 -3.72 -21.71
CA ALA A 17 -5.81 -5.16 -21.88
C ALA A 17 -5.47 -5.81 -20.53
N ILE A 18 -4.67 -5.12 -19.70
CA ILE A 18 -4.34 -5.54 -18.34
C ILE A 18 -5.60 -5.64 -17.47
N GLU A 19 -6.48 -4.64 -17.54
CA GLU A 19 -7.73 -4.61 -16.75
C GLU A 19 -8.64 -5.82 -17.08
N ARG A 20 -8.77 -6.17 -18.36
CA ARG A 20 -9.58 -7.33 -18.80
C ARG A 20 -8.98 -8.64 -18.32
N VAL A 21 -7.66 -8.80 -18.41
CA VAL A 21 -6.96 -10.00 -17.93
C VAL A 21 -7.12 -10.17 -16.41
N LEU A 22 -6.98 -9.08 -15.65
CA LEU A 22 -7.15 -9.10 -14.20
C LEU A 22 -8.60 -9.38 -13.78
N ARG A 23 -9.58 -8.80 -14.49
CA ARG A 23 -11.00 -9.03 -14.25
C ARG A 23 -11.37 -10.50 -14.50
N ASP A 24 -10.98 -11.03 -15.66
CA ASP A 24 -11.23 -12.44 -16.00
C ASP A 24 -10.53 -13.40 -15.03
N TYR A 25 -9.33 -13.06 -14.55
CA TYR A 25 -8.64 -13.85 -13.54
C TYR A 25 -9.39 -13.82 -12.20
N SER A 26 -9.82 -12.64 -11.75
CA SER A 26 -10.56 -12.46 -10.50
C SER A 26 -11.91 -13.20 -10.54
N ASP A 27 -12.66 -13.08 -11.64
CA ASP A 27 -13.95 -13.75 -11.82
C ASP A 27 -13.81 -15.27 -11.90
N LYS A 28 -12.77 -15.77 -12.57
CA LYS A 28 -12.51 -17.20 -12.69
C LYS A 28 -12.15 -17.85 -11.35
N HIS A 29 -11.44 -17.13 -10.49
CA HIS A 29 -11.02 -17.64 -9.18
C HIS A 29 -11.97 -17.25 -8.05
N ARG A 30 -13.11 -16.60 -8.36
CA ARG A 30 -14.11 -16.11 -7.39
C ARG A 30 -14.51 -17.14 -6.32
N ALA A 31 -14.61 -18.42 -6.70
CA ALA A 31 -14.96 -19.52 -5.80
C ALA A 31 -13.77 -20.02 -4.95
N THR A 32 -12.54 -19.86 -5.45
CA THR A 32 -11.31 -20.19 -4.73
C THR A 32 -11.11 -19.23 -3.54
N PHE A 33 -11.57 -17.97 -3.62
CA PHE A 33 -11.48 -16.98 -2.54
C PHE A 33 -12.28 -17.30 -1.26
N LYS A 34 -12.91 -18.48 -1.13
CA LYS A 34 -13.28 -19.06 0.16
C LYS A 34 -12.21 -20.07 0.56
N PHE A 35 -11.20 -19.62 1.29
CA PHE A 35 -10.08 -20.48 1.68
C PHE A 35 -10.19 -21.00 3.12
N GLU A 36 -10.08 -22.31 3.27
CA GLU A 36 -9.98 -23.03 4.53
C GLU A 36 -8.51 -23.15 4.98
N SER A 37 -8.27 -23.29 6.30
CA SER A 37 -6.91 -23.30 6.86
C SER A 37 -6.00 -24.45 6.38
N ALA A 38 -6.55 -25.46 5.70
CA ALA A 38 -5.83 -26.66 5.26
C ALA A 38 -4.88 -26.44 4.06
N ASP A 39 -5.00 -25.32 3.32
CA ASP A 39 -4.21 -25.06 2.11
C ASP A 39 -2.86 -24.34 2.37
N GLU A 40 -2.45 -24.16 3.63
CA GLU A 40 -1.18 -23.49 4.01
C GLU A 40 0.07 -24.19 3.45
N ASP A 41 0.14 -25.52 3.48
CA ASP A 41 1.36 -26.26 3.10
C ASP A 41 1.56 -26.35 1.59
N LYS A 42 0.47 -26.39 0.81
CA LYS A 42 0.53 -26.29 -0.65
C LYS A 42 1.05 -24.91 -1.08
N ARG A 43 0.65 -23.84 -0.37
CA ARG A 43 1.11 -22.47 -0.61
C ARG A 43 2.62 -22.26 -0.38
N LYS A 44 3.27 -23.06 0.47
CA LYS A 44 4.73 -23.02 0.64
C LYS A 44 5.49 -23.56 -0.58
N SER A 45 4.94 -24.58 -1.25
CA SER A 45 5.54 -25.17 -2.46
C SER A 45 5.50 -24.20 -3.66
N ASP A 46 4.43 -23.41 -3.78
CA ASP A 46 4.22 -22.48 -4.90
C ASP A 46 4.79 -21.07 -4.65
N SER A 47 5.68 -20.92 -3.65
CA SER A 47 6.21 -19.61 -3.22
C SER A 47 6.85 -18.80 -4.36
N HIS A 48 7.48 -19.46 -5.34
CA HIS A 48 8.04 -18.76 -6.49
C HIS A 48 6.95 -18.07 -7.34
N GLN A 49 5.85 -18.77 -7.62
CA GLN A 49 4.74 -18.22 -8.41
C GLN A 49 4.09 -17.02 -7.70
N PHE A 50 3.91 -17.11 -6.38
CA PHE A 50 3.42 -15.99 -5.58
C PHE A 50 4.34 -14.77 -5.61
N ARG A 51 5.68 -14.97 -5.59
CA ARG A 51 6.65 -13.88 -5.73
C ARG A 51 6.61 -13.23 -7.10
N VAL A 52 6.49 -14.03 -8.17
CA VAL A 52 6.34 -13.51 -9.53
C VAL A 52 5.04 -12.70 -9.65
N MET A 53 3.93 -13.23 -9.13
CA MET A 53 2.66 -12.50 -9.11
C MET A 53 2.77 -11.20 -8.31
N ALA A 54 3.40 -11.22 -7.12
CA ALA A 54 3.63 -10.01 -6.33
C ALA A 54 4.49 -8.98 -7.09
N ALA A 55 5.49 -9.41 -7.86
CA ALA A 55 6.29 -8.52 -8.71
C ALA A 55 5.47 -7.85 -9.81
N VAL A 56 4.58 -8.61 -10.46
CA VAL A 56 3.65 -8.08 -11.47
C VAL A 56 2.69 -7.09 -10.84
N LEU A 57 2.12 -7.42 -9.69
CA LEU A 57 1.20 -6.54 -8.96
C LEU A 57 1.90 -5.27 -8.45
N ARG A 58 3.17 -5.36 -8.04
CA ARG A 58 4.00 -4.19 -7.74
C ARG A 58 4.08 -3.26 -8.95
N HIS A 59 4.31 -3.80 -10.14
CA HIS A 59 4.33 -2.99 -11.35
C HIS A 59 2.97 -2.35 -11.64
N CYS A 60 1.87 -3.08 -11.46
CA CYS A 60 0.51 -2.53 -11.59
C CYS A 60 0.23 -1.36 -10.62
N LEU A 61 0.78 -1.39 -9.41
CA LEU A 61 0.66 -0.27 -8.47
C LEU A 61 1.42 0.98 -8.94
N LEU A 62 2.49 0.82 -9.72
CA LEU A 62 3.30 1.95 -10.21
C LEU A 62 2.79 2.52 -11.54
N ILE A 63 1.86 1.84 -12.21
CA ILE A 63 1.25 2.32 -13.45
C ILE A 63 0.18 3.36 -13.13
N VAL A 64 0.20 4.45 -13.90
CA VAL A 64 -0.89 5.43 -13.97
C VAL A 64 -1.74 5.12 -15.21
N GLY A 65 -3.03 4.88 -14.99
CA GLY A 65 -3.99 4.65 -16.06
C GLY A 65 -4.31 5.93 -16.85
N PRO A 66 -5.07 5.82 -17.96
CA PRO A 66 -5.42 6.97 -18.80
C PRO A 66 -6.31 7.99 -18.08
N THR A 67 -7.06 7.54 -17.07
CA THR A 67 -7.87 8.39 -16.19
C THR A 67 -7.61 8.03 -14.73
N GLU A 68 -7.94 8.94 -13.81
CA GLU A 68 -7.83 8.69 -12.37
C GLU A 68 -8.69 7.50 -11.95
N ASP A 69 -9.93 7.40 -12.45
CA ASP A 69 -10.84 6.28 -12.16
C ASP A 69 -10.26 4.93 -12.58
N LYS A 70 -9.62 4.87 -13.75
CA LYS A 70 -8.99 3.64 -14.24
C LYS A 70 -7.73 3.27 -13.48
N THR A 71 -7.01 4.27 -12.99
CA THR A 71 -5.87 4.04 -12.09
C THR A 71 -6.37 3.46 -10.76
N GLU A 72 -7.43 4.03 -10.19
CA GLU A 72 -8.00 3.55 -8.94
C GLU A 72 -8.55 2.12 -9.07
N GLU A 73 -9.24 1.80 -10.17
CA GLU A 73 -9.75 0.45 -10.46
C GLU A 73 -8.60 -0.56 -10.55
N LEU A 74 -7.52 -0.22 -11.27
CA LEU A 74 -6.33 -1.06 -11.37
C LEU A 74 -5.68 -1.29 -9.99
N HIS A 75 -5.48 -0.23 -9.21
CA HIS A 75 -4.90 -0.32 -7.86
C HIS A 75 -5.80 -1.14 -6.92
N SER A 76 -7.12 -0.98 -7.00
CA SER A 76 -8.08 -1.75 -6.21
C SER A 76 -7.98 -3.25 -6.50
N ASN A 77 -7.92 -3.61 -7.78
CA ASN A 77 -7.76 -5.01 -8.19
C ASN A 77 -6.41 -5.57 -7.74
N ALA A 78 -5.34 -4.78 -7.87
CA ALA A 78 -4.01 -5.19 -7.44
C ALA A 78 -3.94 -5.44 -5.92
N VAL A 79 -4.51 -4.53 -5.10
CA VAL A 79 -4.60 -4.67 -3.65
C VAL A 79 -5.36 -5.93 -3.25
N ASN A 80 -6.50 -6.19 -3.89
CA ASN A 80 -7.31 -7.37 -3.58
C ASN A 80 -6.52 -8.66 -3.87
N LEU A 81 -5.78 -8.71 -4.97
CA LEU A 81 -4.92 -9.86 -5.29
C LEU A 81 -3.74 -9.99 -4.33
N LEU A 82 -3.05 -8.88 -4.00
CA LEU A 82 -1.95 -8.86 -3.04
C LEU A 82 -2.36 -9.32 -1.64
N SER A 83 -3.60 -9.02 -1.22
CA SER A 83 -4.14 -9.44 0.08
C SER A 83 -4.27 -10.97 0.21
N ASN A 84 -4.20 -11.71 -0.90
CA ASN A 84 -4.22 -13.17 -0.93
C ASN A 84 -2.82 -13.79 -1.06
N VAL A 85 -1.78 -12.97 -1.26
CA VAL A 85 -0.39 -13.43 -1.35
C VAL A 85 0.15 -13.73 0.04
N PRO A 86 0.83 -14.87 0.26
CA PRO A 86 1.49 -15.14 1.53
C PRO A 86 2.46 -14.03 1.92
N VAL A 87 2.44 -13.63 3.20
CA VAL A 87 3.22 -12.50 3.72
C VAL A 87 4.74 -12.65 3.46
N SER A 88 5.22 -13.89 3.41
CA SER A 88 6.62 -14.23 3.08
C SER A 88 7.05 -13.79 1.68
N CYS A 89 6.11 -13.54 0.76
CA CYS A 89 6.35 -13.14 -0.63
C CYS A 89 6.12 -11.63 -0.87
N LEU A 90 5.64 -10.90 0.14
CA LEU A 90 5.40 -9.44 0.05
C LEU A 90 6.70 -8.62 0.20
N ASP A 91 7.82 -9.28 0.50
CA ASP A 91 9.16 -8.68 0.45
C ASP A 91 9.49 -8.13 -0.94
N VAL A 92 8.95 -8.72 -2.00
CA VAL A 92 9.10 -8.25 -3.40
C VAL A 92 8.54 -6.83 -3.61
N LEU A 93 7.64 -6.35 -2.73
CA LEU A 93 7.14 -4.98 -2.81
C LEU A 93 8.23 -3.93 -2.53
N ILE A 94 9.28 -4.31 -1.78
CA ILE A 94 10.40 -3.47 -1.41
C ILE A 94 11.71 -4.01 -2.00
N CYS A 95 12.36 -3.25 -2.86
CA CYS A 95 13.64 -3.66 -3.45
C CYS A 95 14.78 -2.85 -2.83
N PRO A 96 15.91 -3.49 -2.48
CA PRO A 96 17.15 -2.76 -2.23
C PRO A 96 17.51 -1.99 -3.51
N LEU A 97 17.84 -0.71 -3.39
CA LEU A 97 18.37 0.04 -4.53
C LEU A 97 19.78 -0.48 -4.80
N THR A 98 20.06 -0.93 -6.02
CA THR A 98 21.43 -1.21 -6.45
C THR A 98 22.20 0.11 -6.51
N HIS A 99 23.51 0.07 -6.27
CA HIS A 99 24.42 1.23 -6.14
C HIS A 99 24.46 2.22 -7.34
N GLU A 100 23.64 2.05 -8.36
CA GLU A 100 23.58 2.92 -9.54
C GLU A 100 22.62 4.11 -9.38
N GLU A 101 21.61 4.02 -8.50
CA GLU A 101 20.60 5.09 -8.32
C GLU A 101 20.99 6.13 -7.25
N THR A 102 21.97 5.83 -6.39
CA THR A 102 22.47 6.77 -5.37
C THR A 102 23.40 7.86 -5.93
N ALA A 103 23.96 7.66 -7.13
CA ALA A 103 24.88 8.60 -7.76
C ALA A 103 24.18 9.79 -8.46
N GLN A 104 22.89 9.69 -8.78
CA GLN A 104 22.16 10.72 -9.53
C GLN A 104 21.53 11.81 -8.65
N GLU A 105 21.36 11.58 -7.34
CA GLU A 105 20.78 12.58 -6.42
C GLU A 105 21.80 13.57 -5.85
N ALA A 106 23.10 13.23 -5.81
CA ALA A 106 24.11 14.15 -5.28
C ALA A 106 24.43 15.32 -6.23
N ALA A 107 24.00 15.27 -7.50
CA ALA A 107 24.43 16.20 -8.55
C ALA A 107 23.43 17.34 -8.86
N THR A 108 22.23 17.39 -8.26
CA THR A 108 21.15 18.33 -8.68
C THR A 108 20.90 19.50 -7.73
N LEU A 109 21.77 19.75 -6.75
CA LEU A 109 21.58 20.83 -5.76
C LEU A 109 22.19 22.19 -6.14
N ASP A 110 22.79 22.34 -7.32
CA ASP A 110 23.39 23.62 -7.74
C ASP A 110 23.00 23.93 -9.20
N GLU A 111 21.99 24.78 -9.38
CA GLU A 111 21.86 25.82 -10.43
C GLU A 111 20.40 26.28 -10.63
N LEU A 112 20.14 27.57 -10.39
CA LEU A 112 19.04 28.35 -10.98
C LEU A 112 19.56 28.92 -12.32
N PRO A 113 18.78 28.97 -13.43
CA PRO A 113 17.87 30.12 -13.64
C PRO A 113 16.64 29.94 -14.59
N SER A 114 15.63 30.80 -14.37
CA SER A 114 14.82 31.63 -15.30
C SER A 114 14.50 31.25 -16.77
N ASP A 115 13.20 31.43 -17.10
CA ASP A 115 12.54 31.89 -18.34
C ASP A 115 11.91 30.87 -19.34
N LYS A 116 10.89 31.39 -20.03
CA LYS A 116 9.68 30.80 -20.62
C LYS A 116 9.82 29.88 -21.85
N THR A 117 8.64 29.30 -22.16
CA THR A 117 8.06 28.83 -23.44
C THR A 117 8.19 27.35 -23.84
N THR A 118 7.04 26.67 -23.76
CA THR A 118 6.51 25.61 -24.65
C THR A 118 7.46 24.54 -25.17
N GLU A 119 7.44 23.38 -24.53
CA GLU A 119 7.34 22.04 -25.12
C GLU A 119 6.99 21.08 -23.97
N LYS A 120 5.82 20.43 -24.05
CA LYS A 120 5.25 19.63 -22.95
C LYS A 120 5.59 18.15 -23.18
N ASP A 121 6.88 17.86 -23.26
CA ASP A 121 7.41 16.51 -23.33
C ASP A 121 7.73 15.99 -21.92
N THR A 122 7.01 14.93 -21.56
CA THR A 122 7.44 13.79 -20.73
C THR A 122 8.78 13.93 -20.01
N ALA A 123 8.74 14.51 -18.82
CA ALA A 123 9.76 14.30 -17.80
C ALA A 123 9.06 13.85 -16.51
N LEU A 124 8.87 12.53 -16.42
CA LEU A 124 8.48 11.82 -15.21
C LEU A 124 9.57 12.11 -14.16
N LYS A 125 9.33 13.10 -13.28
CA LYS A 125 10.11 13.30 -12.06
C LYS A 125 9.82 12.11 -11.13
N ASN A 126 10.50 10.99 -11.37
CA ASN A 126 10.60 9.90 -10.42
C ASN A 126 11.41 10.40 -9.22
N SER A 127 10.73 11.04 -8.26
CA SER A 127 11.28 11.13 -6.91
C SER A 127 11.24 9.72 -6.34
N THR A 128 12.31 8.97 -6.53
CA THR A 128 12.41 7.59 -6.02
C THR A 128 12.23 7.64 -4.51
N MET A 129 11.12 7.08 -4.01
CA MET A 129 10.85 7.08 -2.58
C MET A 129 11.81 6.11 -1.88
N VAL A 130 12.91 6.62 -1.34
CA VAL A 130 13.93 5.80 -0.68
C VAL A 130 13.80 5.88 0.84
N TYR A 131 13.83 4.74 1.52
CA TYR A 131 13.91 4.68 2.98
C TYR A 131 14.85 3.57 3.44
N ASN A 132 15.88 3.92 4.21
CA ASN A 132 16.95 3.00 4.65
C ASN A 132 17.56 2.19 3.48
N GLY A 133 17.77 2.82 2.31
CA GLY A 133 18.33 2.17 1.12
C GLY A 133 17.38 1.23 0.36
N MET A 134 16.10 1.22 0.72
CA MET A 134 15.06 0.43 0.04
C MET A 134 14.13 1.35 -0.75
N ASN A 135 13.70 0.92 -1.93
CA ASN A 135 12.61 1.54 -2.68
C ASN A 135 11.28 1.26 -1.95
N MET A 136 10.61 2.33 -1.51
CA MET A 136 9.32 2.32 -0.82
C MET A 136 8.18 2.86 -1.68
N GLU A 137 8.37 3.04 -2.97
CA GLU A 137 7.41 3.69 -3.85
C GLU A 137 6.08 2.95 -3.90
N ALA A 138 6.10 1.62 -4.06
CA ALA A 138 4.90 0.80 -4.05
C ALA A 138 4.15 0.89 -2.70
N ILE A 139 4.89 0.93 -1.59
CA ILE A 139 4.30 1.08 -0.24
C ILE A 139 3.69 2.47 -0.07
N HIS A 140 4.33 3.51 -0.61
CA HIS A 140 3.79 4.86 -0.59
C HIS A 140 2.51 4.98 -1.41
N VAL A 141 2.47 4.40 -2.61
CA VAL A 141 1.26 4.37 -3.44
C VAL A 141 0.13 3.67 -2.68
N LEU A 142 0.40 2.53 -2.02
CA LEU A 142 -0.59 1.85 -1.19
C LEU A 142 -1.09 2.72 -0.03
N LEU A 143 -0.20 3.48 0.63
CA LEU A 143 -0.59 4.39 1.70
C LEU A 143 -1.49 5.53 1.20
N ASN A 144 -1.14 6.15 0.06
CA ASN A 144 -1.94 7.21 -0.55
C ASN A 144 -3.31 6.67 -1.01
N PHE A 145 -3.32 5.47 -1.58
CA PHE A 145 -4.55 4.77 -1.98
C PHE A 145 -5.45 4.49 -0.76
N MET A 146 -4.88 4.03 0.35
CA MET A 146 -5.61 3.86 1.61
C MET A 146 -6.20 5.18 2.10
N GLU A 147 -5.43 6.28 2.09
CA GLU A 147 -5.92 7.60 2.51
C GLU A 147 -7.09 8.07 1.64
N LYS A 148 -6.98 7.97 0.30
CA LYS A 148 -8.08 8.28 -0.63
C LYS A 148 -9.35 7.47 -0.30
N ARG A 149 -9.21 6.19 0.06
CA ARG A 149 -10.34 5.33 0.45
C ARG A 149 -10.97 5.73 1.78
N ILE A 150 -10.19 6.25 2.72
CA ILE A 150 -10.73 6.82 3.96
C ILE A 150 -11.49 8.12 3.66
N ASP A 151 -10.94 8.97 2.79
CA ASP A 151 -11.56 10.26 2.43
C ASP A 151 -12.88 10.12 1.66
N LYS A 152 -13.01 9.03 0.87
CA LYS A 152 -14.27 8.68 0.21
C LYS A 152 -15.41 8.39 1.20
N GLY A 153 -15.11 8.04 2.45
CA GLY A 153 -16.08 7.95 3.53
C GLY A 153 -17.12 6.83 3.41
N SER A 154 -16.98 5.91 2.46
CA SER A 154 -17.97 4.88 2.13
C SER A 154 -17.32 3.56 1.71
N SER A 155 -18.09 2.47 1.78
CA SER A 155 -17.67 1.11 1.40
C SER A 155 -16.38 0.64 2.08
N TYR A 156 -16.17 0.97 3.36
CA TYR A 156 -14.93 0.64 4.08
C TYR A 156 -14.60 -0.86 4.09
N ARG A 157 -15.60 -1.73 4.18
CA ARG A 157 -15.38 -3.19 4.18
C ARG A 157 -14.77 -3.69 2.87
N GLU A 158 -15.27 -3.22 1.74
CA GLU A 158 -14.85 -3.70 0.42
C GLU A 158 -13.68 -2.86 -0.14
N GLY A 159 -13.63 -1.58 0.19
CA GLY A 159 -12.67 -0.63 -0.40
C GLY A 159 -11.45 -0.32 0.47
N LEU A 160 -11.59 -0.29 1.80
CA LEU A 160 -10.53 0.13 2.73
C LEU A 160 -9.87 -1.06 3.44
N THR A 161 -10.67 -2.04 3.86
CA THR A 161 -10.19 -3.19 4.65
C THR A 161 -9.09 -3.97 3.91
N PRO A 162 -9.18 -4.27 2.60
CA PRO A 162 -8.12 -5.00 1.91
C PRO A 162 -6.76 -4.29 1.95
N VAL A 163 -6.72 -2.98 1.70
CA VAL A 163 -5.45 -2.22 1.73
C VAL A 163 -4.92 -2.07 3.16
N LEU A 164 -5.79 -1.87 4.15
CA LEU A 164 -5.38 -1.81 5.56
C LEU A 164 -4.79 -3.14 6.03
N SER A 165 -5.44 -4.26 5.72
CA SER A 165 -4.93 -5.60 6.04
C SER A 165 -3.57 -5.85 5.38
N LEU A 166 -3.44 -5.53 4.09
CA LEU A 166 -2.18 -5.67 3.35
C LEU A 166 -1.04 -4.85 3.99
N LEU A 167 -1.28 -3.57 4.29
CA LEU A 167 -0.27 -2.70 4.94
C LEU A 167 0.07 -3.18 6.36
N THR A 168 -0.89 -3.75 7.08
CA THR A 168 -0.70 -4.32 8.42
C THR A 168 0.23 -5.54 8.37
N GLU A 169 -0.06 -6.50 7.49
CA GLU A 169 0.77 -7.70 7.32
C GLU A 169 2.17 -7.37 6.81
N CYS A 170 2.29 -6.46 5.83
CA CYS A 170 3.58 -5.95 5.37
C CYS A 170 4.38 -5.31 6.51
N SER A 171 3.72 -4.57 7.40
CA SER A 171 4.37 -3.94 8.57
C SER A 171 4.79 -4.95 9.63
N ARG A 172 4.03 -6.03 9.81
CA ARG A 172 4.38 -7.10 10.76
C ARG A 172 5.62 -7.86 10.28
N ALA A 173 5.66 -8.21 8.98
CA ALA A 173 6.77 -8.95 8.39
C ALA A 173 8.04 -8.11 8.18
N HIS A 174 7.92 -6.85 7.75
CA HIS A 174 9.07 -6.05 7.31
C HIS A 174 9.33 -4.83 8.19
N ARG A 175 10.48 -4.85 8.89
CA ARG A 175 10.91 -3.74 9.77
C ARG A 175 11.02 -2.41 9.04
N ASN A 176 11.52 -2.39 7.81
CA ASN A 176 11.69 -1.16 7.03
C ASN A 176 10.33 -0.57 6.63
N ILE A 177 9.39 -1.41 6.17
CA ILE A 177 8.02 -0.98 5.85
C ILE A 177 7.35 -0.39 7.10
N ARG A 178 7.41 -1.10 8.23
CA ARG A 178 6.80 -0.63 9.48
C ARG A 178 7.34 0.73 9.91
N LYS A 179 8.66 0.92 9.85
CA LYS A 179 9.29 2.19 10.23
C LYS A 179 8.89 3.31 9.27
N PHE A 180 8.95 3.06 7.96
CA PHE A 180 8.52 4.01 6.94
C PHE A 180 7.06 4.43 7.17
N LEU A 181 6.14 3.48 7.29
CA LEU A 181 4.73 3.76 7.54
C LEU A 181 4.50 4.44 8.89
N LYS A 182 5.24 4.08 9.93
CA LYS A 182 5.16 4.76 11.22
C LYS A 182 5.58 6.22 11.10
N ASP A 183 6.64 6.53 10.37
CA ASP A 183 7.11 7.91 10.21
C ASP A 183 6.12 8.75 9.40
N GLN A 184 5.41 8.15 8.45
CA GLN A 184 4.36 8.82 7.65
C GLN A 184 3.02 8.96 8.41
N VAL A 185 2.57 7.91 9.10
CA VAL A 185 1.25 7.86 9.74
C VAL A 185 1.28 8.38 11.18
N LEU A 186 2.34 8.08 11.94
CA LEU A 186 2.48 8.38 13.37
C LEU A 186 3.76 9.19 13.65
N PRO A 187 3.95 10.37 13.02
CA PRO A 187 5.13 11.20 13.24
C PRO A 187 5.23 11.60 14.72
N PRO A 188 6.45 11.88 15.24
CA PRO A 188 6.65 12.29 16.62
C PRO A 188 5.70 13.42 17.03
N LEU A 189 5.01 13.23 18.16
CA LEU A 189 4.00 14.17 18.64
C LEU A 189 4.69 15.49 19.03
N ARG A 190 4.27 16.58 18.38
CA ARG A 190 4.71 17.95 18.72
C ARG A 190 3.67 18.68 19.56
N ASP A 191 2.40 18.55 19.18
CA ASP A 191 1.26 19.14 19.87
C ASP A 191 0.31 18.03 20.38
N VAL A 192 0.15 17.97 21.69
CA VAL A 192 -0.70 17.00 22.42
C VAL A 192 -1.90 17.67 23.10
N THR A 193 -2.19 18.93 22.76
CA THR A 193 -3.35 19.66 23.29
C THR A 193 -4.65 19.26 22.59
N ASN A 194 -4.55 18.95 21.29
CA ASN A 194 -5.68 18.57 20.47
C ASN A 194 -6.01 17.08 20.60
N ARG A 195 -7.31 16.76 20.56
CA ARG A 195 -7.77 15.38 20.62
C ARG A 195 -7.25 14.57 19.42
N PRO A 196 -6.81 13.31 19.60
CA PRO A 196 -6.21 12.51 18.54
C PRO A 196 -7.11 12.28 17.31
N GLU A 197 -8.43 12.26 17.47
CA GLU A 197 -9.42 12.10 16.40
C GLU A 197 -9.68 13.39 15.59
N VAL A 198 -9.25 14.55 16.10
CA VAL A 198 -9.48 15.86 15.48
C VAL A 198 -8.32 16.22 14.56
N GLY A 199 -8.62 16.43 13.27
CA GLY A 199 -7.67 16.86 12.25
C GLY A 199 -7.80 16.10 10.93
N SER A 200 -6.97 16.48 9.96
CA SER A 200 -6.99 15.95 8.59
C SER A 200 -5.83 15.00 8.28
N THR A 201 -4.93 14.73 9.21
CA THR A 201 -3.82 13.79 8.97
C THR A 201 -4.32 12.34 8.92
N VAL A 202 -3.54 11.45 8.29
CA VAL A 202 -3.82 10.00 8.26
C VAL A 202 -4.03 9.44 9.67
N ARG A 203 -3.21 9.87 10.65
CA ARG A 203 -3.42 9.52 12.07
C ARG A 203 -4.84 9.83 12.53
N ASN A 204 -5.27 11.08 12.37
CA ASN A 204 -6.57 11.52 12.87
C ASN A 204 -7.72 10.74 12.20
N LYS A 205 -7.60 10.51 10.89
CA LYS A 205 -8.54 9.72 10.09
C LYS A 205 -8.65 8.28 10.61
N LEU A 206 -7.52 7.61 10.85
CA LEU A 206 -7.49 6.24 11.39
C LEU A 206 -8.01 6.16 12.83
N VAL A 207 -7.67 7.14 13.67
CA VAL A 207 -8.19 7.19 15.05
C VAL A 207 -9.72 7.33 15.06
N ARG A 208 -10.31 8.12 14.15
CA ARG A 208 -11.77 8.18 13.99
C ARG A 208 -12.39 6.83 13.60
N LEU A 209 -11.68 6.01 12.84
CA LEU A 209 -12.15 4.67 12.47
C LEU A 209 -12.13 3.68 13.65
N MET A 210 -11.31 3.90 14.68
CA MET A 210 -11.29 3.06 15.90
C MET A 210 -12.60 3.12 16.69
N THR A 211 -13.46 4.09 16.42
CA THR A 211 -14.81 4.21 17.01
C THR A 211 -15.90 4.07 15.97
N HIS A 212 -15.60 3.51 14.80
CA HIS A 212 -16.59 3.26 13.76
C HIS A 212 -17.61 2.20 14.20
N VAL A 213 -18.84 2.31 13.68
CA VAL A 213 -19.95 1.41 14.04
C VAL A 213 -19.75 -0.02 13.54
N ASP A 214 -19.05 -0.18 12.42
CA ASP A 214 -18.66 -1.49 11.88
C ASP A 214 -17.45 -2.03 12.66
N LEU A 215 -17.65 -3.16 13.32
CA LEU A 215 -16.63 -3.82 14.16
C LEU A 215 -15.40 -4.25 13.35
N GLY A 216 -15.58 -4.70 12.11
CA GLY A 216 -14.47 -5.13 11.26
C GLY A 216 -13.57 -3.96 10.88
N VAL A 217 -14.17 -2.83 10.51
CA VAL A 217 -13.45 -1.59 10.19
C VAL A 217 -12.71 -1.04 11.41
N LYS A 218 -13.39 -1.04 12.57
CA LYS A 218 -12.79 -0.63 13.84
C LYS A 218 -11.58 -1.50 14.20
N GLN A 219 -11.73 -2.83 14.12
CA GLN A 219 -10.69 -3.77 14.50
C GLN A 219 -9.45 -3.61 13.62
N ILE A 220 -9.62 -3.55 12.30
CA ILE A 220 -8.48 -3.47 11.39
C ILE A 220 -7.73 -2.14 11.48
N ALA A 221 -8.44 -1.02 11.68
CA ALA A 221 -7.82 0.29 11.87
C ALA A 221 -6.95 0.31 13.13
N ALA A 222 -7.45 -0.26 14.21
CA ALA A 222 -6.71 -0.37 15.46
C ALA A 222 -5.53 -1.34 15.39
N GLU A 223 -5.73 -2.50 14.76
CA GLU A 223 -4.67 -3.48 14.54
C GLU A 223 -3.51 -2.86 13.76
N PHE A 224 -3.81 -2.13 12.69
CA PHE A 224 -2.80 -1.42 11.91
C PHE A 224 -1.98 -0.46 12.78
N LEU A 225 -2.65 0.41 13.56
CA LEU A 225 -1.98 1.35 14.45
C LEU A 225 -1.16 0.64 15.55
N PHE A 226 -1.67 -0.48 16.06
CA PHE A 226 -1.00 -1.29 17.06
C PHE A 226 0.30 -1.91 16.51
N VAL A 227 0.26 -2.47 15.30
CA VAL A 227 1.44 -3.01 14.61
C VAL A 227 2.47 -1.91 14.35
N LEU A 228 2.06 -0.72 13.88
CA LEU A 228 2.97 0.43 13.72
C LEU A 228 3.62 0.86 15.05
N CYS A 229 2.89 0.69 16.16
CA CYS A 229 3.37 0.94 17.52
C CYS A 229 4.27 -0.18 18.09
N LYS A 230 4.65 -1.18 17.27
CA LYS A 230 5.34 -2.41 17.68
C LYS A 230 4.57 -3.19 18.73
N GLU A 231 3.25 -3.20 18.64
CA GLU A 231 2.37 -3.98 19.52
C GLU A 231 2.57 -3.62 21.01
N ARG A 232 2.90 -2.35 21.28
CA ARG A 232 3.03 -1.80 22.63
C ARG A 232 1.84 -0.91 22.96
N VAL A 233 1.09 -1.30 23.98
CA VAL A 233 -0.10 -0.57 24.47
C VAL A 233 0.25 0.88 24.81
N ASP A 234 1.31 1.12 25.60
CA ASP A 234 1.74 2.48 25.97
C ASP A 234 2.07 3.36 24.76
N SER A 235 2.58 2.76 23.69
CA SER A 235 2.90 3.50 22.47
C SER A 235 1.63 3.82 21.71
N LEU A 236 0.69 2.88 21.59
CA LEU A 236 -0.60 3.09 20.96
C LEU A 236 -1.37 4.21 21.65
N LEU A 237 -1.50 4.14 22.98
CA LEU A 237 -2.23 5.10 23.80
C LEU A 237 -1.75 6.55 23.62
N LYS A 238 -0.44 6.76 23.41
CA LYS A 238 0.12 8.08 23.13
C LYS A 238 -0.44 8.70 21.85
N TYR A 239 -0.69 7.88 20.82
CA TYR A 239 -1.12 8.36 19.51
C TYR A 239 -2.64 8.37 19.34
N THR A 240 -3.36 7.51 20.06
CA THR A 240 -4.82 7.34 19.90
C THR A 240 -5.61 7.94 21.04
N GLY A 241 -5.00 8.13 22.21
CA GLY A 241 -5.69 8.47 23.45
C GLY A 241 -6.43 7.27 24.06
N TYR A 242 -6.62 7.31 25.38
CA TYR A 242 -7.27 6.23 26.15
C TYR A 242 -8.72 5.98 25.70
N GLY A 243 -9.50 7.03 25.43
CA GLY A 243 -10.92 6.88 25.05
C GLY A 243 -11.12 6.06 23.78
N ASN A 244 -10.32 6.33 22.74
CA ASN A 244 -10.40 5.61 21.47
C ASN A 244 -9.83 4.19 21.56
N ALA A 245 -8.87 3.96 22.46
CA ALA A 245 -8.25 2.65 22.65
C ALA A 245 -9.00 1.72 23.61
N ALA A 246 -9.87 2.24 24.48
CA ALA A 246 -10.57 1.46 25.52
C ALA A 246 -11.59 0.44 24.96
N GLY A 247 -11.90 0.52 23.66
CA GLY A 247 -12.83 -0.40 23.00
C GLY A 247 -12.16 -1.53 22.23
N LEU A 248 -10.87 -1.78 22.42
CA LEU A 248 -10.06 -2.77 21.71
C LEU A 248 -9.67 -3.97 22.56
#